data_AF-A0A974X0H0-F1
#
_entry.id   AF-A0A974X0H0-F1
#
_cell.length_a   1.000
_cell.length_b   1.000
_cell.length_c   1.000
_cell.angle_alpha   90.00
_cell.angle_beta   90.00
_cell.angle_gamma   90.00
#
_symmetry.space_group_name_H-M   'P 1'
#
loop_
_entity.id
_entity.type
_entity.pdbx_description
1 polymer ?
#
loop_
_entity_poly.entity_id
_entity_poly.type
_entity_poly.pdbx_seq_one_letter_code
_entity_poly.pdbx_strand_id
1 'polypeptide(L)'
;MDGLDGDCIHAVVFEGQEAVATARLLPDGHIGRVAVRKQWRKRGIGKLIMLKLIEAAVARNFKEIIVSAQCRVEKFYEKLGFIQFGKVYQDANIDHIDMRLKLD
;
A
#
# COMPACT_ATOMS: atom_id res chain seq x y z
N MET A 1 -11.22 15.42 16.21
CA MET A 1 -11.75 14.06 15.96
C MET A 1 -12.09 14.07 14.50
N ASP A 2 -11.11 13.69 13.69
CA ASP A 2 -10.97 14.18 12.34
C ASP A 2 -11.66 13.12 11.49
N GLY A 3 -12.94 13.36 11.19
CA GLY A 3 -13.92 12.37 10.70
C GLY A 3 -13.68 11.84 9.28
N LEU A 4 -12.45 11.43 8.96
CA LEU A 4 -12.03 10.83 7.69
C LEU A 4 -11.87 9.30 7.75
N ASP A 5 -12.07 8.68 8.93
CA ASP A 5 -11.98 7.23 9.09
C ASP A 5 -13.12 6.47 8.38
N GLY A 6 -14.25 7.12 8.08
CA GLY A 6 -15.43 6.48 7.46
C GLY A 6 -15.21 6.01 6.01
N ASP A 7 -14.27 6.61 5.29
CA ASP A 7 -14.04 6.34 3.85
C ASP A 7 -12.78 5.50 3.57
N CYS A 8 -12.04 5.16 4.62
CA CYS A 8 -10.86 4.30 4.53
C CYS A 8 -11.25 2.86 4.15
N ILE A 9 -10.54 2.26 3.20
CA ILE A 9 -10.60 0.80 3.00
C ILE A 9 -9.49 0.16 3.79
N HIS A 10 -9.87 -0.76 4.67
CA HIS A 10 -8.96 -1.63 5.39
C HIS A 10 -8.96 -3.00 4.72
N ALA A 11 -7.78 -3.44 4.27
CA ALA A 11 -7.58 -4.79 3.79
C ALA A 11 -6.84 -5.59 4.88
N VAL A 12 -7.38 -6.78 5.19
CA VAL A 12 -6.76 -7.74 6.11
C VAL A 12 -6.81 -9.10 5.43
N VAL A 13 -5.67 -9.79 5.40
CA VAL A 13 -5.58 -11.17 4.90
C VAL A 13 -5.53 -12.09 6.10
N PHE A 14 -6.41 -13.09 6.09
CA PHE A 14 -6.45 -14.13 7.11
C PHE A 14 -5.97 -15.46 6.53
N GLU A 15 -5.18 -16.18 7.32
CA GLU A 15 -5.00 -17.63 7.17
C GLU A 15 -5.79 -18.30 8.28
N GLY A 16 -6.91 -18.95 7.95
CA GLY A 16 -7.84 -19.45 8.95
C GLY A 16 -8.33 -18.32 9.86
N GLN A 17 -7.96 -18.36 11.14
CA GLN A 17 -8.28 -17.32 12.13
C GLN A 17 -7.13 -16.33 12.38
N GLU A 18 -5.94 -16.54 11.82
CA GLU A 18 -4.78 -15.66 12.02
C GLU A 18 -4.77 -14.53 10.99
N ALA A 19 -4.71 -13.26 11.44
CA ALA A 19 -4.43 -12.13 10.57
C ALA A 19 -2.94 -12.08 10.17
N VAL A 20 -2.64 -12.33 8.89
CA VAL A 20 -1.27 -12.50 8.38
C VAL A 20 -0.73 -11.29 7.62
N ALA A 21 -1.62 -10.43 7.11
CA ALA A 21 -1.25 -9.19 6.46
C ALA A 21 -2.33 -8.12 6.60
N THR A 22 -1.92 -6.86 6.46
CA THR A 22 -2.80 -5.70 6.49
C THR A 22 -2.31 -4.60 5.54
N ALA A 23 -3.23 -3.77 5.08
CA ALA A 23 -2.98 -2.53 4.37
C ALA A 23 -4.21 -1.62 4.49
N ARG A 24 -4.03 -0.32 4.23
CA ARG A 24 -5.10 0.67 4.26
C ARG A 24 -5.01 1.57 3.04
N LEU A 25 -6.14 1.82 2.38
CA LEU A 25 -6.32 2.86 1.36
C LEU A 25 -7.11 4.02 1.99
N LEU A 26 -6.51 5.20 1.98
CA LEU A 26 -7.12 6.45 2.47
C LEU A 26 -8.03 7.07 1.40
N PRO A 27 -8.94 7.99 1.79
CA PRO A 27 -9.88 8.64 0.86
C PRO A 27 -9.21 9.55 -0.19
N ASP A 28 -7.94 9.90 0.03
CA ASP A 28 -7.14 10.75 -0.85
C ASP A 28 -6.22 9.95 -1.81
N GLY A 29 -6.32 8.61 -1.83
CA GLY A 29 -5.49 7.75 -2.69
C GLY A 29 -4.20 7.25 -2.06
N HIS A 30 -3.87 7.65 -0.83
CA HIS A 30 -2.68 7.12 -0.16
C HIS A 30 -2.91 5.70 0.36
N ILE A 31 -1.98 4.81 0.05
CA ILE A 31 -1.90 3.47 0.63
C ILE A 31 -0.82 3.45 1.70
N GLY A 32 -1.18 2.95 2.88
CA GLY A 32 -0.29 2.84 4.02
C GLY A 32 -0.56 1.60 4.85
N ARG A 33 0.20 1.46 5.95
CA ARG A 33 0.11 0.33 6.89
C ARG A 33 0.25 -1.04 6.21
N VAL A 34 0.98 -1.11 5.10
CA VAL A 34 1.22 -2.36 4.36
C VAL A 34 2.20 -3.21 5.17
N ALA A 35 1.73 -4.33 5.70
CA ALA A 35 2.55 -5.25 6.48
C ALA A 35 2.16 -6.70 6.23
N VAL A 36 3.16 -7.57 6.11
CA VAL A 36 2.99 -9.03 6.07
C VAL A 36 3.87 -9.65 7.17
N ARG A 37 3.28 -10.52 7.98
CA ARG A 37 3.99 -11.28 9.02
C ARG A 37 5.17 -12.04 8.42
N LYS A 38 6.30 -12.10 9.13
CA LYS A 38 7.59 -12.58 8.60
C LYS A 38 7.50 -13.98 7.96
N GLN A 39 6.85 -14.94 8.62
CA GLN A 39 6.68 -16.32 8.14
C GLN A 39 5.78 -16.46 6.89
N TRP A 40 5.00 -15.42 6.59
CA TRP A 40 4.04 -15.36 5.49
C TRP A 40 4.58 -14.55 4.29
N ARG A 41 5.77 -13.94 4.40
CA ARG A 41 6.41 -13.18 3.31
C ARG A 41 6.84 -14.11 2.16
N LYS A 42 7.05 -13.52 0.98
CA LYS A 42 7.46 -14.21 -0.27
C LYS A 42 6.45 -15.21 -0.82
N ARG A 43 5.21 -15.23 -0.31
CA ARG A 43 4.09 -16.06 -0.79
C ARG A 43 3.11 -15.32 -1.70
N GLY A 44 3.48 -14.14 -2.20
CA GLY A 44 2.59 -13.30 -3.02
C GLY A 44 1.51 -12.51 -2.26
N ILE A 45 1.38 -12.67 -0.94
CA ILE A 45 0.35 -11.99 -0.13
C ILE A 45 0.41 -10.45 -0.26
N GLY A 46 1.62 -9.87 -0.24
CA GLY A 46 1.80 -8.43 -0.44
C GLY A 46 1.30 -7.97 -1.82
N LYS A 47 1.53 -8.77 -2.87
CA LYS A 47 0.99 -8.48 -4.21
C LYS A 47 -0.53 -8.59 -4.22
N LEU A 48 -1.09 -9.63 -3.61
CA LEU A 48 -2.53 -9.84 -3.52
C LEU A 48 -3.24 -8.65 -2.86
N ILE A 49 -2.74 -8.19 -1.71
CA ILE A 49 -3.37 -7.07 -1.00
C ILE A 49 -3.30 -5.77 -1.80
N MET A 50 -2.17 -5.49 -2.46
CA MET A 50 -2.02 -4.31 -3.31
C MET A 50 -2.96 -4.34 -4.50
N LEU A 51 -3.11 -5.49 -5.18
CA LEU A 51 -4.05 -5.63 -6.29
C LEU A 51 -5.49 -5.34 -5.85
N LYS A 52 -5.90 -5.81 -4.66
CA LYS A 52 -7.23 -5.50 -4.10
C LYS A 52 -7.43 -4.03 -3.77
N LEU A 53 -6.41 -3.34 -3.29
CA LEU A 53 -6.50 -1.90 -3.06
C LEU A 53 -6.50 -1.10 -4.37
N ILE A 54 -5.78 -1.55 -5.40
CA ILE A 54 -5.84 -0.96 -6.75
C ILE A 54 -7.25 -1.10 -7.33
N GLU A 55 -7.83 -2.32 -7.29
CA GLU A 55 -9.21 -2.56 -7.73
C GLU A 55 -10.20 -1.62 -7.02
N ALA A 56 -10.05 -1.47 -5.70
CA ALA A 56 -10.91 -0.60 -4.91
C ALA A 56 -10.73 0.91 -5.22
N ALA A 57 -9.50 1.35 -5.50
CA ALA A 57 -9.22 2.72 -5.90
C ALA A 57 -9.83 3.04 -7.27
N VAL A 58 -9.72 2.12 -8.23
CA VAL A 58 -10.36 2.23 -9.56
C VAL A 58 -11.88 2.31 -9.41
N ALA A 59 -12.48 1.44 -8.60
CA ALA A 59 -13.93 1.46 -8.34
C ALA A 59 -14.42 2.78 -7.71
N ARG A 60 -13.54 3.53 -7.07
CA ARG A 60 -13.80 4.86 -6.48
C ARG A 60 -13.40 6.03 -7.40
N ASN A 61 -13.05 5.75 -8.65
CA ASN A 61 -12.63 6.74 -9.65
C ASN A 61 -11.40 7.56 -9.23
N PHE A 62 -10.49 6.98 -8.44
CA PHE A 62 -9.21 7.63 -8.16
C PHE A 62 -8.38 7.72 -9.45
N LYS A 63 -7.66 8.83 -9.62
CA LYS A 63 -6.77 9.06 -10.78
C LYS A 63 -5.38 8.49 -10.57
N GLU A 64 -4.96 8.40 -9.32
CA GLU A 64 -3.72 7.77 -8.92
C GLU A 64 -3.82 7.28 -7.48
N ILE A 65 -2.91 6.39 -7.12
CA ILE A 65 -2.66 6.00 -5.73
C ILE A 65 -1.18 6.22 -5.41
N ILE A 66 -0.91 6.55 -4.16
CA ILE A 66 0.43 6.94 -3.69
C ILE A 66 0.82 6.04 -2.52
N VAL A 67 2.09 5.62 -2.49
CA VAL A 67 2.70 4.94 -1.35
C VAL A 67 3.94 5.69 -0.92
N SER A 68 4.11 5.83 0.40
CA SER A 68 5.44 6.09 0.99
C SER A 68 6.14 4.74 1.14
N ALA A 69 7.05 4.42 0.21
CA ALA A 69 7.75 3.15 0.18
C ALA A 69 9.09 3.27 0.89
N GLN A 70 9.39 2.34 1.81
CA GLN A 70 10.77 2.18 2.28
C GLN A 70 11.65 1.81 1.10
N CYS A 71 12.80 2.46 0.91
CA CYS A 71 13.67 2.23 -0.25
C CYS A 71 14.03 0.75 -0.45
N ARG A 72 14.17 -0.01 0.64
CA ARG A 72 14.43 -1.47 0.60
C ARG A 72 13.34 -2.31 -0.08
N VAL A 73 12.13 -1.78 -0.28
CA VAL A 73 11.01 -2.44 -0.96
C VAL A 73 10.54 -1.68 -2.21
N GLU A 74 11.28 -0.72 -2.72
CA GLU A 74 10.93 0.02 -3.96
C GLU A 74 10.64 -0.94 -5.12
N LYS A 75 11.51 -1.95 -5.32
CA LYS A 75 11.40 -2.94 -6.40
C LYS A 75 10.15 -3.82 -6.30
N PHE A 76 9.54 -3.92 -5.12
CA PHE A 76 8.27 -4.60 -4.97
C PHE A 76 7.14 -3.78 -5.59
N TYR A 77 7.12 -2.47 -5.36
CA TYR A 77 6.12 -1.55 -5.92
C TYR A 77 6.35 -1.29 -7.42
N GLU A 78 7.61 -1.19 -7.87
CA GLU A 78 7.93 -1.07 -9.30
C GLU A 78 7.36 -2.23 -10.13
N LYS A 79 7.41 -3.46 -9.60
CA LYS A 79 6.80 -4.64 -10.23
C LYS A 79 5.28 -4.60 -10.30
N LEU A 80 4.64 -3.71 -9.53
CA LEU A 80 3.21 -3.44 -9.57
C LEU A 80 2.88 -2.23 -10.45
N GLY A 81 3.87 -1.64 -11.12
CA GLY A 81 3.70 -0.48 -12.01
C GLY A 81 3.85 0.88 -11.32
N PHE A 82 4.20 0.91 -10.03
CA PHE A 82 4.46 2.19 -9.36
C PHE A 82 5.76 2.82 -9.87
N ILE A 83 5.75 4.14 -9.98
CA ILE A 83 6.90 4.94 -10.40
C ILE A 83 7.27 5.87 -9.25
N GLN A 84 8.57 5.94 -8.95
CA GLN A 84 9.12 6.82 -7.93
C GLN A 84 8.93 8.31 -8.32
N PHE A 85 8.68 9.17 -7.34
CA PHE A 85 8.67 10.62 -7.53
C PHE A 85 9.16 11.36 -6.28
N GLY A 86 9.65 12.57 -6.47
CA GLY A 86 10.24 13.35 -5.38
C GLY A 86 11.67 12.91 -5.05
N LYS A 87 12.07 13.10 -3.79
CA LYS A 87 13.41 12.78 -3.28
C LYS A 87 13.31 11.75 -2.17
N VAL A 88 14.37 10.97 -1.96
CA VAL A 88 14.49 10.12 -0.77
C VAL A 88 14.47 10.99 0.48
N TYR A 89 13.72 10.56 1.49
CA TYR A 89 13.63 11.21 2.80
C TYR A 89 13.71 10.19 3.93
N GLN A 90 14.07 10.63 5.13
CA GLN A 90 14.08 9.77 6.31
C GLN A 90 12.78 9.88 7.09
N ASP A 91 12.19 8.73 7.41
CA ASP A 91 11.12 8.58 8.37
C ASP A 91 11.48 7.45 9.34
N ALA A 92 11.45 7.75 10.64
CA ALA A 92 11.85 6.85 11.72
C ALA A 92 13.21 6.13 11.50
N ASN A 93 14.22 6.86 11.02
CA ASN A 93 15.57 6.34 10.67
C ASN A 93 15.58 5.31 9.53
N ILE A 94 14.54 5.29 8.69
CA ILE A 94 14.45 4.45 7.50
C ILE A 94 14.28 5.36 6.29
N ASP A 95 15.07 5.12 5.25
CA ASP A 95 14.95 5.83 3.99
C ASP A 95 13.65 5.41 3.28
N HIS A 96 12.87 6.40 2.89
CA HIS A 96 11.63 6.29 2.15
C HIS A 96 11.69 7.10 0.85
N ILE A 97 10.89 6.69 -0.12
CA ILE A 97 10.62 7.42 -1.35
C ILE A 97 9.14 7.28 -1.69
N ASP A 98 8.54 8.38 -2.13
CA ASP A 98 7.15 8.35 -2.59
C ASP A 98 7.09 7.71 -3.98
N MET A 99 6.10 6.84 -4.16
CA MET A 99 5.85 6.19 -5.43
C MET A 99 4.36 6.28 -5.76
N ARG A 100 4.03 6.44 -7.04
CA ARG A 100 2.65 6.55 -7.52
C ARG A 100 2.34 5.56 -8.61
N LEU A 101 1.09 5.11 -8.65
CA LEU A 101 0.51 4.38 -9.77
C LEU A 101 -0.64 5.21 -10.32
N LYS A 102 -0.57 5.59 -11.59
CA LYS A 102 -1.70 6.20 -12.29
C LYS A 102 -2.74 5.14 -12.62
N LEU A 103 -4.00 5.49 -12.44
CA LEU A 103 -5.15 4.64 -12.72
C LEU A 103 -5.88 5.28 -13.92
N ASP A 104 -5.85 4.58 -15.06
CA ASP A 104 -6.50 5.01 -16.30
C ASP A 104 -8.00 4.66 -16.30
#